data_AF-A0A6P4AJ10-F1
#
_entry.id   AF-A0A6P4AJ10-F1
#
_cell.length_a   1.000
_cell.length_b   1.000
_cell.length_c   1.000
_cell.angle_alpha   90.00
_cell.angle_beta   90.00
_cell.angle_gamma   90.00
#
_symmetry.space_group_name_H-M   'P 1'
#
loop_
_entity.id
_entity.type
_entity.pdbx_description
1 polymer ?
#
loop_
_entity_poly.entity_id
_entity_poly.type
_entity_poly.pdbx_seq_one_letter_code
_entity_poly.pdbx_strand_id
1 'polypeptide(L)'
;MPCWILWAYNMSFGHRLFPLWGKPGVAVSKDFLIQQAFLPSTGYNNLTHSAQPLFPMASMVFFQYAFAAETVILLAGSVLCRMSYKAWMLFVPLWITLSNTVGAFSVWGGGFLFQLRVIDYSGGYVVHMASGFAGFTAAYWVGPRLEEDQKESAPNNLILAPIGVGILWMGWSGFNGGYPFAANVVSSRAVLNTHICAATSLLIWTWWDIFFLKKPSAIGAIQGIMTGLVCITPAAGY
;
A
#
# COMPACT_ATOMS: atom_id res chain seq x y z
N MET A 1 -3.89 -7.16 12.78
CA MET A 1 -5.25 -7.27 12.23
C MET A 1 -5.68 -8.72 12.13
N PRO A 2 -6.44 -9.26 13.11
CA PRO A 2 -6.92 -10.65 13.06
C PRO A 2 -7.76 -10.96 11.81
N CYS A 3 -8.52 -9.98 11.30
CA CYS A 3 -9.30 -10.14 10.06
C CYS A 3 -8.47 -10.58 8.85
N TRP A 4 -7.20 -10.17 8.77
CA TRP A 4 -6.31 -10.52 7.66
C TRP A 4 -6.11 -12.03 7.54
N ILE A 5 -5.74 -12.67 8.65
CA ILE A 5 -5.49 -14.11 8.70
C ILE A 5 -6.78 -14.93 8.78
N LEU A 6 -7.88 -14.35 9.27
CA LEU A 6 -9.15 -15.09 9.44
C LEU A 6 -9.95 -15.19 8.15
N TRP A 7 -9.93 -14.17 7.29
CA TRP A 7 -10.64 -14.20 6.00
C TRP A 7 -9.99 -13.38 4.89
N ALA A 8 -9.42 -12.22 5.21
CA ALA A 8 -9.11 -11.22 4.19
C ALA A 8 -8.00 -11.67 3.23
N TYR A 9 -6.99 -12.40 3.71
CA TYR A 9 -5.93 -12.92 2.84
C TYR A 9 -6.51 -13.80 1.71
N ASN A 10 -7.35 -14.77 2.05
CA ASN A 10 -7.96 -15.66 1.05
C ASN A 10 -8.97 -14.93 0.16
N MET A 11 -9.61 -13.87 0.66
CA MET A 11 -10.43 -12.99 -0.16
C MET A 11 -9.62 -12.16 -1.15
N SER A 12 -8.38 -11.79 -0.81
CA SER A 12 -7.48 -11.03 -1.69
C SER A 12 -6.71 -11.90 -2.67
N PHE A 13 -6.25 -13.10 -2.27
CA PHE A 13 -5.28 -13.91 -3.04
C PHE A 13 -5.67 -15.38 -3.20
N GLY A 14 -6.80 -15.81 -2.62
CA GLY A 14 -7.27 -17.19 -2.68
C GLY A 14 -8.08 -17.51 -3.94
N HIS A 15 -8.87 -18.57 -3.86
CA HIS A 15 -9.71 -19.01 -4.98
C HIS A 15 -10.82 -18.01 -5.28
N ARG A 16 -11.05 -17.72 -6.56
CA ARG A 16 -12.12 -16.85 -7.03
C ARG A 16 -13.50 -17.29 -6.53
N LEU A 17 -14.25 -16.34 -5.98
CA LEU A 17 -15.69 -16.45 -5.72
C LEU A 17 -16.47 -15.64 -6.76
N PHE A 18 -16.12 -14.36 -6.90
CA PHE A 18 -16.67 -13.40 -7.85
C PHE A 18 -15.55 -12.72 -8.64
N PRO A 19 -15.81 -11.99 -9.74
CA PRO A 19 -14.76 -11.24 -10.46
C PRO A 19 -13.99 -10.23 -9.59
N LEU A 20 -14.60 -9.80 -8.49
CA LEU A 20 -14.09 -8.79 -7.56
C LEU A 20 -13.60 -9.40 -6.23
N TRP A 21 -13.80 -10.70 -5.98
CA TRP A 21 -13.56 -11.29 -4.67
C TRP A 21 -13.11 -12.75 -4.71
N GLY A 22 -12.16 -13.10 -3.84
CA GLY A 22 -11.84 -14.47 -3.47
C GLY A 22 -12.79 -15.04 -2.41
N LYS A 23 -12.77 -16.36 -2.23
CA LYS A 23 -13.52 -17.06 -1.20
C LYS A 23 -12.92 -16.75 0.18
N PRO A 24 -13.73 -16.35 1.18
CA PRO A 24 -13.26 -16.19 2.56
C PRO A 24 -12.72 -17.52 3.09
N GLY A 25 -11.65 -17.45 3.87
CA GLY A 25 -11.06 -18.62 4.51
C GLY A 25 -9.93 -18.26 5.45
N VAL A 26 -9.62 -19.18 6.35
CA VAL A 26 -8.58 -18.99 7.36
C VAL A 26 -7.20 -19.31 6.79
N ALA A 27 -6.24 -18.42 7.02
CA ALA A 27 -4.85 -18.46 6.55
C ALA A 27 -3.86 -18.66 7.73
N VAL A 28 -4.25 -19.43 8.75
CA VAL A 28 -3.45 -19.65 9.98
C VAL A 28 -3.11 -21.12 10.23
N SER A 29 -3.68 -22.05 9.46
CA SER A 29 -3.38 -23.47 9.67
C SER A 29 -1.93 -23.77 9.32
N LYS A 30 -1.29 -24.65 10.12
CA LYS A 30 0.10 -25.06 9.89
C LYS A 30 0.27 -25.60 8.47
N ASP A 31 -0.63 -26.46 8.04
CA ASP A 31 -0.57 -27.09 6.72
C ASP A 31 -0.62 -26.07 5.59
N PHE A 32 -1.42 -25.02 5.73
CA PHE A 32 -1.47 -23.93 4.77
C PHE A 32 -0.19 -23.10 4.77
N LEU A 33 0.32 -22.73 5.95
CA LEU A 33 1.44 -21.80 6.09
C LEU A 33 2.79 -22.37 5.64
N ILE A 34 3.02 -23.69 5.79
CA ILE A 34 4.27 -24.35 5.41
C ILE A 34 4.33 -24.73 3.93
N GLN A 35 3.18 -24.80 3.25
CA GLN A 35 3.13 -25.08 1.81
C GLN A 35 3.85 -23.99 1.03
N GLN A 36 4.39 -24.35 -0.13
CA GLN A 36 4.96 -23.38 -1.04
C GLN A 36 3.89 -22.34 -1.44
N ALA A 37 4.32 -21.08 -1.50
CA ALA A 37 3.51 -19.95 -1.88
C ALA A 37 2.79 -20.18 -3.20
N PHE A 38 1.49 -19.91 -3.23
CA PHE A 38 0.66 -20.09 -4.40
C PHE A 38 -0.48 -19.07 -4.45
N LEU A 39 -0.63 -18.38 -5.59
CA LEU A 39 -1.76 -17.48 -5.83
C LEU A 39 -2.70 -18.09 -6.87
N PRO A 40 -3.68 -18.93 -6.47
CA PRO A 40 -4.46 -19.78 -7.36
C PRO A 40 -5.10 -19.04 -8.54
N SER A 41 -5.67 -17.87 -8.26
CA SER A 41 -6.49 -17.13 -9.24
C SER A 41 -5.68 -16.30 -10.25
N THR A 42 -4.34 -16.23 -10.09
CA THR A 42 -3.46 -15.44 -10.98
C THR A 42 -3.13 -16.10 -12.32
N GLY A 43 -3.53 -17.36 -12.54
CA GLY A 43 -3.42 -18.00 -13.85
C GLY A 43 -4.37 -17.35 -14.86
N TYR A 44 -3.89 -17.04 -16.07
CA TYR A 44 -4.70 -16.39 -17.09
C TYR A 44 -5.35 -17.41 -18.02
N ASN A 45 -6.67 -17.66 -17.91
CA ASN A 45 -7.45 -18.53 -18.82
C ASN A 45 -6.78 -19.87 -19.19
N ASN A 46 -6.05 -20.50 -18.26
CA ASN A 46 -5.21 -21.70 -18.50
C ASN A 46 -4.09 -21.54 -19.54
N LEU A 47 -3.78 -20.31 -19.96
CA LEU A 47 -2.67 -19.97 -20.86
C LEU A 47 -1.36 -19.75 -20.10
N THR A 48 -1.43 -19.28 -18.86
CA THR A 48 -0.27 -19.11 -17.99
C THR A 48 -0.47 -19.83 -16.66
N HIS A 49 0.62 -20.33 -16.10
CA HIS A 49 0.62 -20.88 -14.75
C HIS A 49 0.38 -19.76 -13.72
N SER A 50 -0.35 -20.11 -12.66
CA SER A 50 -0.52 -19.24 -11.50
C SER A 50 0.83 -18.96 -10.84
N ALA A 51 0.98 -17.79 -10.21
CA ALA A 51 2.20 -17.40 -9.54
C ALA A 51 2.55 -18.35 -8.38
N GLN A 52 3.77 -18.89 -8.40
CA GLN A 52 4.28 -19.82 -7.38
C GLN A 52 5.66 -19.37 -6.85
N PRO A 53 5.71 -18.40 -5.90
CA PRO A 53 6.97 -18.01 -5.28
C PRO A 53 7.69 -19.20 -4.61
N LEU A 54 9.01 -19.15 -4.54
CA LEU A 54 9.86 -20.25 -4.03
C LEU A 54 10.03 -20.24 -2.50
N PHE A 55 9.06 -19.72 -1.77
CA PHE A 55 9.07 -19.63 -0.32
C PHE A 55 7.70 -20.00 0.27
N PRO A 56 7.57 -20.24 1.59
CA PRO A 56 6.31 -20.69 2.17
C PRO A 56 5.18 -19.65 2.13
N MET A 57 3.93 -20.11 2.16
CA MET A 57 2.73 -19.27 2.27
C MET A 57 2.79 -18.32 3.46
N ALA A 58 3.44 -18.69 4.57
CA ALA A 58 3.63 -17.80 5.72
C ALA A 58 4.27 -16.46 5.33
N SER A 59 5.31 -16.50 4.48
CA SER A 59 5.96 -15.29 3.99
C SER A 59 5.05 -14.49 3.06
N MET A 60 4.24 -15.15 2.22
CA MET A 60 3.26 -14.43 1.37
C MET A 60 2.16 -13.76 2.18
N VAL A 61 1.61 -14.46 3.17
CA VAL A 61 0.56 -13.93 4.04
C VAL A 61 1.06 -12.71 4.80
N PHE A 62 2.29 -12.77 5.32
CA PHE A 62 2.91 -11.67 6.03
C PHE A 62 3.31 -10.51 5.09
N PHE A 63 3.88 -10.81 3.92
CA PHE A 63 4.26 -9.78 2.96
C PHE A 63 3.04 -8.97 2.55
N GLN A 64 1.94 -9.63 2.16
CA GLN A 64 0.71 -8.95 1.76
C GLN A 64 -0.03 -8.29 2.94
N TYR A 65 0.12 -8.83 4.17
CA TYR A 65 -0.33 -8.16 5.38
C TYR A 65 0.32 -6.78 5.54
N ALA A 66 1.60 -6.63 5.22
CA ALA A 66 2.29 -5.35 5.35
C ALA A 66 1.65 -4.27 4.45
N PHE A 67 1.31 -4.60 3.19
CA PHE A 67 0.59 -3.68 2.28
C PHE A 67 -0.78 -3.31 2.83
N ALA A 68 -1.56 -4.29 3.30
CA ALA A 68 -2.88 -4.03 3.87
C ALA A 68 -2.79 -3.15 5.14
N ALA A 69 -1.83 -3.43 6.02
CA ALA A 69 -1.61 -2.68 7.24
C ALA A 69 -1.17 -1.23 6.95
N GLU A 70 -0.26 -1.04 6.01
CA GLU A 70 0.18 0.29 5.56
C GLU A 70 -0.96 1.08 4.93
N THR A 71 -1.75 0.45 4.06
CA THR A 71 -2.93 1.09 3.44
C THR A 71 -3.89 1.66 4.50
N VAL A 72 -4.12 0.90 5.58
CA VAL A 72 -4.96 1.36 6.70
C VAL A 72 -4.28 2.46 7.52
N ILE A 73 -2.97 2.39 7.76
CA ILE A 73 -2.26 3.43 8.53
C ILE A 73 -2.23 4.77 7.77
N LEU A 74 -2.07 4.73 6.44
CA LEU A 74 -2.15 5.91 5.57
C LEU A 74 -3.54 6.55 5.65
N LEU A 75 -4.59 5.75 5.56
CA LEU A 75 -5.96 6.21 5.77
C LEU A 75 -6.13 6.79 7.18
N ALA A 76 -5.61 6.12 8.22
CA ALA A 76 -5.69 6.58 9.61
C ALA A 76 -5.13 7.99 9.79
N GLY A 77 -4.04 8.33 9.09
CA GLY A 77 -3.45 9.67 9.12
C GLY A 77 -4.42 10.78 8.75
N SER A 78 -5.41 10.49 7.89
CA SER A 78 -6.45 11.45 7.55
C SER A 78 -7.45 11.67 8.69
N VAL A 79 -7.81 10.65 9.47
CA VAL A 79 -8.85 10.73 10.52
C VAL A 79 -8.31 10.78 11.94
N LEU A 80 -6.98 10.83 12.08
CA LEU A 80 -6.28 10.90 13.36
C LEU A 80 -6.78 12.09 14.19
N CYS A 81 -6.95 11.89 15.50
CA CYS A 81 -7.49 12.85 16.46
C CYS A 81 -8.93 13.34 16.17
N ARG A 82 -9.65 12.76 15.20
CA ARG A 82 -11.05 13.12 14.88
C ARG A 82 -12.03 11.96 14.97
N MET A 83 -11.56 10.73 14.80
CA MET A 83 -12.37 9.53 14.89
C MET A 83 -12.18 8.84 16.24
N SER A 84 -13.28 8.44 16.89
CA SER A 84 -13.18 7.69 18.14
C SER A 84 -12.55 6.31 17.91
N TYR A 85 -11.83 5.81 18.92
CA TYR A 85 -11.19 4.49 18.84
C TYR A 85 -12.20 3.37 18.57
N LYS A 86 -13.41 3.44 19.15
CA LYS A 86 -14.49 2.46 18.92
C LYS A 86 -14.94 2.47 17.45
N ALA A 87 -15.12 3.65 16.86
CA ALA A 87 -15.47 3.76 15.45
C ALA A 87 -14.33 3.21 14.57
N TRP A 88 -13.07 3.49 14.91
CA TRP A 88 -11.91 2.97 14.19
C TRP A 88 -11.82 1.44 14.22
N MET A 89 -12.04 0.83 15.38
CA MET A 89 -12.06 -0.64 15.54
C MET A 89 -13.12 -1.33 14.68
N LEU A 90 -14.26 -0.67 14.42
CA LEU A 90 -15.31 -1.18 13.54
C LEU A 90 -14.99 -0.89 12.06
N PHE A 91 -14.50 0.31 11.78
CA PHE A 91 -14.19 0.78 10.44
C PHE A 91 -13.11 -0.08 9.77
N VAL A 92 -12.01 -0.38 10.47
CA VAL A 92 -10.86 -1.07 9.87
C VAL A 92 -11.22 -2.46 9.33
N PRO A 93 -11.86 -3.38 10.09
CA PRO A 93 -12.28 -4.68 9.55
C PRO A 93 -13.26 -4.55 8.39
N LEU A 94 -14.21 -3.62 8.45
CA LEU A 94 -15.18 -3.38 7.38
C LEU A 94 -14.50 -2.87 6.12
N TRP A 95 -13.59 -1.90 6.25
CA TRP A 95 -12.87 -1.31 5.12
C TRP A 95 -11.91 -2.32 4.48
N ILE A 96 -11.18 -3.11 5.28
CA ILE A 96 -10.36 -4.19 4.76
C ILE A 96 -11.22 -5.16 3.96
N THR A 97 -12.34 -5.57 4.53
CA THR A 97 -13.23 -6.57 3.90
C THR A 97 -13.85 -6.03 2.62
N LEU A 98 -14.43 -4.83 2.63
CA LEU A 98 -15.27 -4.34 1.54
C LEU A 98 -14.51 -3.53 0.49
N SER A 99 -13.34 -2.99 0.82
CA SER A 99 -12.55 -2.12 -0.07
C SER A 99 -11.19 -2.73 -0.37
N ASN A 100 -10.38 -3.00 0.66
CA ASN A 100 -8.99 -3.46 0.45
C ASN A 100 -8.95 -4.80 -0.28
N THR A 101 -9.71 -5.81 0.18
CA THR A 101 -9.69 -7.14 -0.47
C THR A 101 -10.27 -7.10 -1.88
N VAL A 102 -11.25 -6.22 -2.14
CA VAL A 102 -11.82 -6.02 -3.48
C VAL A 102 -10.76 -5.45 -4.43
N GLY A 103 -10.03 -4.42 -3.99
CA GLY A 103 -8.93 -3.83 -4.77
C GLY A 103 -7.80 -4.83 -5.00
N ALA A 104 -7.33 -5.48 -3.93
CA ALA A 104 -6.25 -6.45 -3.99
C ALA A 104 -6.61 -7.65 -4.88
N PHE A 105 -7.80 -8.23 -4.74
CA PHE A 105 -8.23 -9.34 -5.60
C PHE A 105 -8.36 -8.91 -7.05
N SER A 106 -8.98 -7.75 -7.30
CA SER A 106 -9.23 -7.26 -8.65
C SER A 106 -7.95 -7.01 -9.42
N VAL A 107 -6.93 -6.42 -8.78
CA VAL A 107 -5.69 -5.97 -9.44
C VAL A 107 -4.55 -6.98 -9.33
N TRP A 108 -4.42 -7.70 -8.21
CA TRP A 108 -3.28 -8.58 -7.93
C TRP A 108 -3.65 -10.04 -7.75
N GLY A 109 -4.82 -10.31 -7.18
CA GLY A 109 -5.30 -11.65 -6.86
C GLY A 109 -5.91 -12.41 -8.04
N GLY A 110 -5.82 -11.92 -9.27
CA GLY A 110 -6.37 -12.61 -10.45
C GLY A 110 -7.82 -12.28 -10.79
N GLY A 111 -8.37 -11.21 -10.21
CA GLY A 111 -9.68 -10.68 -10.53
C GLY A 111 -9.74 -9.98 -11.90
N PHE A 112 -10.79 -9.21 -12.13
CA PHE A 112 -11.09 -8.68 -13.46
C PHE A 112 -10.05 -7.69 -14.00
N LEU A 113 -9.47 -6.79 -13.18
CA LEU A 113 -8.46 -5.82 -13.65
C LEU A 113 -7.13 -6.51 -13.97
N PHE A 114 -6.77 -7.52 -13.19
CA PHE A 114 -5.63 -8.39 -13.47
C PHE A 114 -5.81 -9.07 -14.84
N GLN A 115 -7.02 -9.59 -15.12
CA GLN A 115 -7.34 -10.23 -16.41
C GLN A 115 -7.34 -9.22 -17.58
N LEU A 116 -7.69 -7.96 -17.32
CA LEU A 116 -7.57 -6.86 -18.28
C LEU A 116 -6.14 -6.32 -18.44
N ARG A 117 -5.15 -6.92 -17.76
CA ARG A 117 -3.73 -6.53 -17.80
C ARG A 117 -3.49 -5.09 -17.32
N VAL A 118 -4.27 -4.63 -16.34
CA VAL A 118 -3.98 -3.37 -15.65
C VAL A 118 -2.63 -3.49 -14.96
N ILE A 119 -1.79 -2.49 -15.18
CA ILE A 119 -0.44 -2.43 -14.62
C ILE A 119 -0.52 -1.70 -13.29
N ASP A 120 -0.24 -2.44 -12.22
CA ASP A 120 0.02 -1.91 -10.89
C ASP A 120 1.11 -2.75 -10.25
N TYR A 121 2.37 -2.32 -10.41
CA TYR A 121 3.53 -3.08 -9.96
C TYR A 121 3.45 -3.36 -8.46
N SER A 122 3.54 -2.37 -7.58
CA SER A 122 3.53 -2.61 -6.13
C SER A 122 2.47 -1.80 -5.36
N GLY A 123 1.45 -1.23 -6.01
CA GLY A 123 0.25 -0.77 -5.28
C GLY A 123 -0.04 0.71 -5.39
N GLY A 124 0.20 1.28 -6.57
CA GLY A 124 -0.30 2.61 -6.90
C GLY A 124 -1.82 2.68 -6.75
N TYR A 125 -2.55 1.65 -7.18
CA TYR A 125 -4.00 1.59 -7.01
C TYR A 125 -4.39 0.99 -5.66
N VAL A 126 -3.87 -0.21 -5.37
CA VAL A 126 -4.33 -1.02 -4.21
C VAL A 126 -3.96 -0.40 -2.86
N VAL A 127 -2.86 0.35 -2.78
CA VAL A 127 -2.40 1.01 -1.56
C VAL A 127 -2.67 2.51 -1.62
N HIS A 128 -1.99 3.23 -2.52
CA HIS A 128 -1.91 4.69 -2.44
C HIS A 128 -3.20 5.37 -2.87
N MET A 129 -3.74 4.99 -4.04
CA MET A 129 -5.02 5.53 -4.51
C MET A 129 -6.16 5.13 -3.58
N ALA A 130 -6.25 3.85 -3.20
CA ALA A 130 -7.29 3.35 -2.31
C ALA A 130 -7.30 4.07 -0.95
N SER A 131 -6.14 4.16 -0.27
CA SER A 131 -6.04 4.86 1.02
C SER A 131 -6.23 6.37 0.89
N GLY A 132 -5.75 6.99 -0.19
CA GLY A 132 -5.90 8.43 -0.45
C GLY A 132 -7.36 8.84 -0.62
N PHE A 133 -8.10 8.16 -1.51
CA PHE A 133 -9.53 8.44 -1.72
C PHE A 133 -10.37 8.07 -0.50
N ALA A 134 -10.07 6.96 0.16
CA ALA A 134 -10.77 6.58 1.38
C ALA A 134 -10.50 7.56 2.52
N GLY A 135 -9.26 8.04 2.67
CA GLY A 135 -8.89 9.04 3.66
C GLY A 135 -9.53 10.40 3.39
N PHE A 136 -9.55 10.84 2.14
CA PHE A 136 -10.28 12.04 1.73
C PHE A 136 -11.78 11.94 2.05
N THR A 137 -12.40 10.83 1.68
CA THR A 137 -13.83 10.57 1.92
C THR A 137 -14.12 10.50 3.42
N ALA A 138 -13.30 9.79 4.19
CA ALA A 138 -13.46 9.67 5.63
C ALA A 138 -13.27 11.03 6.34
N ALA A 139 -12.27 11.82 5.94
CA ALA A 139 -12.05 13.16 6.46
C ALA A 139 -13.23 14.12 6.19
N TYR A 140 -13.92 13.96 5.06
CA TYR A 140 -15.14 14.71 4.75
C TYR A 140 -16.29 14.33 5.70
N TRP A 141 -16.56 13.02 5.86
CA TRP A 141 -17.68 12.54 6.69
C TRP A 141 -17.46 12.72 8.19
N VAL A 142 -16.22 12.57 8.68
CA VAL A 142 -15.90 12.80 10.10
C VAL A 142 -16.00 14.29 10.46
N GLY A 143 -15.80 15.18 9.49
CA GLY A 143 -15.88 16.62 9.67
C GLY A 143 -14.52 17.29 9.94
N PRO A 144 -14.49 18.63 9.93
CA PRO A 144 -13.26 19.42 9.98
C PRO A 144 -12.50 19.29 11.31
N ARG A 145 -11.20 19.66 11.29
CA ARG A 145 -10.41 19.86 12.53
C ARG A 145 -10.87 21.11 13.27
N LEU A 146 -10.39 21.30 14.51
CA LEU A 146 -10.61 22.53 15.26
C LEU A 146 -10.10 23.74 14.46
N GLU A 147 -10.75 24.90 14.59
CA GLU A 147 -10.35 26.10 13.84
C GLU A 147 -8.92 26.54 14.13
N GLU A 148 -8.45 26.33 15.36
CA GLU A 148 -7.06 26.62 15.78
C GLU A 148 -6.06 25.79 14.97
N ASP A 149 -6.28 24.47 14.86
CA ASP A 149 -5.45 23.56 14.05
C ASP A 149 -5.46 23.89 12.55
N GLN A 150 -6.52 24.55 12.07
CA GLN A 150 -6.62 24.98 10.67
C GLN A 150 -5.83 26.26 10.40
N LYS A 151 -5.77 27.17 11.39
CA LYS A 151 -5.03 28.44 11.29
C LYS A 151 -3.53 28.22 11.46
N GLU A 152 -3.13 27.27 12.28
CA GLU A 152 -1.72 26.96 12.55
C GLU A 152 -1.41 25.49 12.18
N SER A 153 -1.03 25.28 10.92
CA SER A 153 -0.66 23.95 10.41
C SER A 153 0.83 23.62 10.58
N ALA A 154 1.47 24.17 11.61
CA ALA A 154 2.89 23.93 11.86
C ALA A 154 3.13 22.45 12.21
N PRO A 155 4.24 21.84 11.79
CA PRO A 155 4.56 20.47 12.19
C PRO A 155 4.69 20.38 13.71
N ASN A 156 4.02 19.40 14.30
CA ASN A 156 4.14 19.13 15.73
C ASN A 156 5.58 18.78 16.16
N ASN A 157 6.37 18.17 15.28
CA ASN A 157 7.75 17.80 15.53
C ASN A 157 8.58 17.71 14.24
N LEU A 158 9.41 18.74 14.01
CA LEU A 158 10.31 18.84 12.85
C LEU A 158 11.47 17.84 12.85
N ILE A 159 11.74 17.14 13.97
CA ILE A 159 12.80 16.11 14.06
C ILE A 159 12.22 14.74 13.74
N LEU A 160 11.03 14.43 14.28
CA LEU A 160 10.42 13.13 14.11
C LEU A 160 9.94 12.87 12.67
N ALA A 161 9.46 13.91 11.97
CA ALA A 161 8.96 13.77 10.61
C ALA A 161 10.05 13.33 9.59
N PRO A 162 11.27 13.93 9.57
CA PRO A 162 12.37 13.43 8.75
C PRO A 162 12.82 12.00 9.10
N ILE A 163 12.78 11.62 10.38
CA ILE A 163 13.10 10.23 10.79
C ILE A 163 12.07 9.27 10.21
N GLY A 164 10.78 9.61 10.31
CA GLY A 164 9.68 8.83 9.74
C GLY A 164 9.84 8.64 8.22
N VAL A 165 10.11 9.72 7.49
CA VAL A 165 10.30 9.63 6.02
C VAL A 165 11.55 8.82 5.65
N GLY A 166 12.62 8.91 6.45
CA GLY A 166 13.83 8.10 6.24
C GLY A 166 13.56 6.59 6.41
N ILE A 167 12.78 6.21 7.43
CA ILE A 167 12.34 4.81 7.64
C ILE A 167 11.45 4.35 6.49
N LEU A 168 10.50 5.18 6.05
CA LEU A 168 9.61 4.86 4.93
C LEU A 168 10.40 4.68 3.63
N TRP A 169 11.34 5.57 3.32
CA TRP A 169 12.18 5.45 2.14
C TRP A 169 13.00 4.15 2.17
N MET A 170 13.65 3.85 3.29
CA MET A 170 14.38 2.58 3.43
C MET A 170 13.45 1.37 3.24
N GLY A 171 12.30 1.36 3.93
CA GLY A 171 11.29 0.30 3.83
C GLY A 171 10.71 0.14 2.43
N TRP A 172 10.65 1.22 1.64
CA TRP A 172 10.13 1.20 0.27
C TRP A 172 10.98 0.34 -0.68
N SER A 173 12.25 0.12 -0.35
CA SER A 173 13.09 -0.85 -1.07
C SER A 173 12.53 -2.27 -0.97
N GLY A 174 12.00 -2.65 0.20
CA GLY A 174 11.31 -3.92 0.39
C GLY A 174 9.91 -3.93 -0.23
N PHE A 175 9.21 -2.80 -0.17
CA PHE A 175 7.87 -2.63 -0.75
C PHE A 175 7.90 -2.81 -2.28
N ASN A 176 8.77 -2.10 -2.99
CA ASN A 176 8.90 -2.22 -4.44
C ASN A 176 9.77 -3.42 -4.84
N GLY A 177 10.94 -3.59 -4.21
CA GLY A 177 11.88 -4.65 -4.57
C GLY A 177 11.42 -6.06 -4.21
N GLY A 178 10.56 -6.20 -3.20
CA GLY A 178 10.01 -7.51 -2.79
C GLY A 178 8.83 -7.98 -3.64
N TYR A 179 8.20 -7.09 -4.40
CA TYR A 179 6.96 -7.38 -5.10
C TYR A 179 7.05 -8.50 -6.17
N PRO A 180 8.17 -8.68 -6.90
CA PRO A 180 8.33 -9.81 -7.81
C PRO A 180 8.35 -11.19 -7.14
N PHE A 181 8.28 -11.25 -5.81
CA PHE A 181 8.31 -12.47 -4.99
C PHE A 181 9.55 -13.35 -5.26
N ALA A 182 10.65 -12.74 -5.69
CA ALA A 182 11.92 -13.42 -5.94
C ALA A 182 13.08 -12.43 -5.94
N ALA A 183 14.30 -12.93 -5.68
CA ALA A 183 15.53 -12.18 -5.90
C ALA A 183 15.94 -12.29 -7.38
N ASN A 184 15.54 -11.31 -8.20
CA ASN A 184 15.79 -11.32 -9.64
C ASN A 184 16.12 -9.91 -10.17
N VAL A 185 16.37 -9.81 -11.48
CA VAL A 185 16.72 -8.54 -12.15
C VAL A 185 15.62 -7.49 -12.03
N VAL A 186 14.35 -7.91 -12.03
CA VAL A 186 13.20 -6.99 -11.87
C VAL A 186 13.22 -6.36 -10.49
N SER A 187 13.50 -7.15 -9.44
CA SER A 187 13.63 -6.66 -8.06
C SER A 187 14.74 -5.62 -7.93
N SER A 188 15.92 -5.89 -8.51
CA SER A 188 17.04 -4.95 -8.50
C SER A 188 16.74 -3.65 -9.23
N ARG A 189 16.08 -3.74 -10.40
CA ARG A 189 15.63 -2.55 -11.16
C ARG A 189 14.59 -1.75 -10.37
N ALA A 190 13.63 -2.41 -9.73
CA ALA A 190 12.61 -1.75 -8.94
C ALA A 190 13.18 -0.97 -7.77
N VAL A 191 14.15 -1.54 -7.05
CA VAL A 191 14.85 -0.82 -5.98
C VAL A 191 15.56 0.41 -6.54
N LEU A 192 16.32 0.28 -7.64
CA LEU A 192 17.04 1.40 -8.24
C LEU A 192 16.09 2.52 -8.71
N ASN A 193 15.03 2.16 -9.42
CA ASN A 193 14.00 3.10 -9.87
C ASN A 193 13.34 3.85 -8.70
N THR A 194 13.10 3.14 -7.59
CA THR A 194 12.53 3.72 -6.37
C THR A 194 13.41 4.84 -5.82
N HIS A 195 14.71 4.57 -5.67
CA HIS A 195 15.66 5.54 -5.13
C HIS A 195 15.88 6.73 -6.06
N ILE A 196 16.01 6.48 -7.36
CA ILE A 196 16.17 7.55 -8.36
C ILE A 196 14.92 8.45 -8.35
N CYS A 197 13.72 7.87 -8.41
CA CYS A 197 12.49 8.66 -8.46
C CYS A 197 12.27 9.47 -7.17
N ALA A 198 12.52 8.88 -6.00
CA ALA A 198 12.43 9.59 -4.72
C ALA A 198 13.43 10.75 -4.64
N ALA A 199 14.68 10.53 -5.02
CA ALA A 199 15.72 11.57 -5.01
C ALA A 199 15.41 12.68 -6.01
N THR A 200 14.99 12.35 -7.23
CA THR A 200 14.59 13.35 -8.24
C THR A 200 13.38 14.15 -7.76
N SER A 201 12.35 13.49 -7.23
CA SER A 201 11.15 14.17 -6.73
C SER A 201 11.47 15.11 -5.55
N LEU A 202 12.32 14.68 -4.62
CA LEU A 202 12.85 15.53 -3.53
C LEU A 202 13.51 16.79 -4.08
N LEU A 203 14.41 16.64 -5.06
CA LEU A 203 15.11 17.77 -5.66
C LEU A 203 14.12 18.71 -6.35
N ILE A 204 13.23 18.19 -7.20
CA ILE A 204 12.24 19.00 -7.92
C ILE A 204 11.31 19.74 -6.96
N TRP A 205 10.84 19.10 -5.89
CA TRP A 205 10.01 19.75 -4.89
C TRP A 205 10.77 20.87 -4.17
N THR A 206 12.03 20.62 -3.79
CA THR A 206 12.88 21.62 -3.16
C THR A 206 13.13 22.81 -4.10
N TRP A 207 13.33 22.56 -5.39
CA TRP A 207 13.43 23.60 -6.41
C TRP A 207 12.14 24.43 -6.53
N TRP A 208 10.96 23.79 -6.47
CA TRP A 208 9.68 24.49 -6.43
C TRP A 208 9.51 25.34 -5.17
N ASP A 209 9.90 24.84 -4.00
CA ASP A 209 9.88 25.63 -2.77
C ASP A 209 10.76 26.88 -2.91
N ILE A 210 11.96 26.74 -3.48
CA ILE A 210 12.84 27.90 -3.73
C ILE A 210 12.18 28.88 -4.71
N PHE A 211 11.53 28.38 -5.77
CA PHE A 211 10.91 29.25 -6.77
C PHE A 211 9.71 30.03 -6.22
N PHE A 212 8.78 29.34 -5.54
CA PHE A 212 7.51 29.90 -5.06
C PHE A 212 7.62 30.50 -3.64
N LEU A 213 8.33 29.84 -2.73
CA LEU A 213 8.46 30.25 -1.32
C LEU A 213 9.76 31.04 -1.05
N LYS A 214 10.65 31.16 -2.03
CA LYS A 214 11.97 31.85 -1.94
C LYS A 214 12.95 31.23 -0.94
N LYS A 215 12.63 30.06 -0.37
CA LYS A 215 13.47 29.29 0.55
C LYS A 215 13.09 27.82 0.50
N PRO A 216 14.03 26.89 0.74
CA PRO A 216 13.70 25.47 0.86
C PRO A 216 12.83 25.21 2.09
N SER A 217 11.93 24.22 2.01
CA SER A 217 11.09 23.78 3.12
C SER A 217 11.42 22.35 3.52
N ALA A 218 11.63 22.10 4.82
CA ALA A 218 11.80 20.75 5.34
C ALA A 218 10.54 19.88 5.11
N ILE A 219 9.36 20.48 5.24
CA ILE A 219 8.08 19.81 4.97
C ILE A 219 7.96 19.51 3.48
N GLY A 220 8.35 20.46 2.63
CA GLY A 220 8.34 20.28 1.18
C GLY A 220 9.30 19.17 0.74
N ALA A 221 10.49 19.09 1.34
CA ALA A 221 11.41 17.98 1.12
C ALA A 221 10.80 16.61 1.48
N ILE A 222 10.16 16.49 2.65
CA ILE A 222 9.44 15.27 3.06
C ILE A 222 8.34 14.92 2.06
N GLN A 223 7.56 15.92 1.63
CA GLN A 223 6.47 15.72 0.68
C GLN A 223 6.99 15.33 -0.72
N GLY A 224 8.12 15.88 -1.14
CA GLY A 224 8.82 15.52 -2.37
C GLY A 224 9.27 14.06 -2.36
N ILE A 225 9.87 13.59 -1.26
CA ILE A 225 10.25 12.18 -1.09
C ILE A 225 9.01 11.28 -1.20
N MET A 226 7.98 11.56 -0.40
CA MET A 226 6.74 10.76 -0.40
C MET A 226 6.07 10.72 -1.77
N THR A 227 6.03 11.85 -2.46
CA THR A 227 5.45 11.94 -3.82
C THR A 227 6.22 11.06 -4.79
N GLY A 228 7.56 11.10 -4.78
CA GLY A 228 8.37 10.26 -5.66
C GLY A 228 8.16 8.78 -5.40
N LEU A 229 8.17 8.38 -4.12
CA LEU A 229 7.96 7.00 -3.68
C LEU A 229 6.56 6.47 -4.07
N VAL A 230 5.51 7.28 -3.89
CA VAL A 230 4.14 6.92 -4.28
C VAL A 230 4.01 6.83 -5.80
N CYS A 231 4.52 7.83 -6.54
CA CYS A 231 4.39 7.89 -8.00
C CYS A 231 5.12 6.75 -8.72
N ILE A 232 6.28 6.32 -8.22
CA ILE A 232 7.02 5.21 -8.85
C ILE A 232 6.45 3.83 -8.51
N THR A 233 5.67 3.70 -7.43
CA THR A 233 5.11 2.42 -6.96
C THR A 233 4.44 1.59 -8.07
N PRO A 234 3.50 2.09 -8.88
CA PRO A 234 2.87 1.27 -9.93
C PRO A 234 3.81 0.94 -11.10
N ALA A 235 4.96 1.59 -11.22
CA ALA A 235 5.86 1.49 -12.37
C ALA A 235 7.26 0.94 -12.04
N ALA A 236 7.60 0.71 -10.76
CA ALA A 236 8.98 0.53 -10.34
C ALA A 236 9.72 -0.61 -11.07
N GLY A 237 9.05 -1.73 -11.35
CA GLY A 237 9.65 -2.88 -12.04
C GLY A 237 9.52 -2.90 -13.56
N TYR A 238 8.90 -1.88 -14.18
CA TYR A 238 8.71 -1.78 -15.63
C TYR A 238 9.77 -0.87 -16.25
#